data_AF-A0A0R3TSJ6-F1
#
_entry.id   AF-A0A0R3TSJ6-F1
#
_cell.length_a   1.000
_cell.length_b   1.000
_cell.length_c   1.000
_cell.angle_alpha   90.00
_cell.angle_beta   90.00
_cell.angle_gamma   90.00
#
_symmetry.space_group_name_H-M   'P 1'
#
loop_
_entity.id
_entity.type
_entity.pdbx_description
1 polymer ?
#
loop_
_entity_poly.entity_id
_entity_poly.type
_entity_poly.pdbx_seq_one_letter_code
_entity_poly.pdbx_strand_id
1 'polypeptide(L)'
;MAFRCLSGLIISTPTGSTAYSMSSGASIIHPSVPAILVTPINAHSLSCRPLVLPFCSQLEVSIAPDGRAQCIHLSNDGRLRQHHIIHKTDRVIFTASSYPVPCFGSENPVADWFSDLANCLNWNARHRQNEVRNSGLNSERFYEPQVGNNDNSCNSESHK
;
A
#
# COMPACT_ATOMS: atom_id res chain seq x y z
N MET A 1 12.79 9.08 21.35
CA MET A 1 13.18 8.44 20.08
C MET A 1 13.15 9.49 18.98
N ALA A 2 14.11 9.50 18.05
CA ALA A 2 14.15 10.48 16.96
C ALA A 2 13.96 9.77 15.61
N PHE A 3 13.06 10.30 14.78
CA PHE A 3 12.84 9.83 13.41
C PHE A 3 13.35 10.88 12.44
N ARG A 4 14.18 10.47 11.48
CA ARG A 4 14.64 11.34 10.40
C ARG A 4 13.83 11.02 9.15
N CYS A 5 12.74 11.75 8.98
CA CYS A 5 11.81 11.63 7.87
C CYS A 5 11.97 12.81 6.92
N LEU A 6 11.86 12.57 5.61
CA LEU A 6 11.84 13.66 4.63
C LEU A 6 10.46 14.31 4.55
N SER A 7 9.40 13.50 4.65
CA SER A 7 8.02 13.97 4.46
C SER A 7 7.26 14.13 5.77
N GLY A 8 7.36 13.18 6.71
CA GLY A 8 6.64 13.30 7.98
C GLY A 8 6.51 12.01 8.78
N LEU A 9 5.55 12.02 9.70
CA LEU A 9 5.22 10.93 10.61
C LEU A 9 3.71 10.73 10.64
N ILE A 10 3.26 9.48 10.56
CA ILE A 10 1.86 9.10 10.72
C ILE A 10 1.70 8.43 12.08
N ILE A 11 0.72 8.88 12.84
CA ILE A 11 0.24 8.21 14.04
C ILE A 11 -1.17 7.74 13.73
N SER A 12 -1.44 6.45 13.85
CA SER A 12 -2.73 5.87 13.50
C SER A 12 -3.22 4.83 14.50
N THR A 13 -4.53 4.64 14.51
CA THR A 13 -5.22 3.54 15.19
C THR A 13 -5.14 2.26 14.36
N PRO A 14 -5.53 1.10 14.92
CA PRO A 14 -5.58 -0.16 14.16
C PRO A 14 -6.49 -0.05 12.93
N THR A 15 -7.61 0.67 13.03
CA THR A 15 -8.50 0.98 11.90
C THR A 15 -7.82 1.84 10.82
N GLY A 16 -6.93 2.75 11.21
CA GLY A 16 -6.13 3.56 10.28
C GLY A 16 -4.91 2.82 9.70
N SER A 17 -4.63 1.60 10.12
CA SER A 17 -3.49 0.80 9.61
C SER A 17 -3.62 0.49 8.12
N THR A 18 -4.85 0.35 7.61
CA THR A 18 -5.20 0.13 6.20
C THR A 18 -5.26 1.41 5.37
N ALA A 19 -5.13 2.58 6.02
CA ALA A 19 -5.14 3.88 5.34
C ALA A 19 -3.72 4.30 4.94
N TYR A 20 -3.34 5.55 5.21
CA TYR A 20 -2.05 6.10 4.77
C TYR A 20 -0.83 5.39 5.38
N SER A 21 -0.99 4.75 6.55
CA SER A 21 0.03 3.91 7.16
C SER A 21 0.38 2.70 6.27
N MET A 22 -0.60 2.04 5.65
CA MET A 22 -0.38 0.91 4.74
C MET A 22 0.51 1.32 3.56
N SER A 23 0.21 2.44 2.92
CA SER A 23 0.98 2.96 1.79
C SER A 23 2.42 3.34 2.19
N SER A 24 2.64 3.67 3.47
CA SER A 24 3.97 4.00 4.01
C SER A 24 4.74 2.77 4.51
N GLY A 25 4.25 1.56 4.23
CA GLY A 25 4.91 0.29 4.57
C GLY A 25 4.63 -0.21 5.98
N ALA A 26 3.60 0.30 6.67
CA ALA A 26 3.14 -0.26 7.94
C ALA A 26 2.43 -1.60 7.74
N SER A 27 2.43 -2.42 8.78
CA SER A 27 1.62 -3.63 8.84
C SER A 27 0.14 -3.28 9.01
N ILE A 28 -0.72 -4.08 8.38
CA ILE A 28 -2.16 -4.01 8.56
C ILE A 28 -2.52 -4.76 9.85
N ILE A 29 -3.33 -4.11 10.69
CA ILE A 29 -3.69 -4.60 12.03
C ILE A 29 -5.21 -4.73 12.11
N HIS A 30 -5.68 -5.83 12.71
CA HIS A 30 -7.09 -6.05 12.97
C HIS A 30 -7.66 -4.99 13.94
N PRO A 31 -8.86 -4.42 13.70
CA PRO A 31 -9.44 -3.35 14.53
C PRO A 31 -9.55 -3.65 16.03
N SER A 32 -9.75 -4.92 16.41
CA SER A 32 -9.85 -5.35 17.82
C SER A 32 -8.53 -5.38 18.58
N VAL A 33 -7.37 -5.20 17.91
CA VAL A 33 -6.07 -5.19 18.59
C VAL A 33 -5.86 -3.81 19.24
N PRO A 34 -5.75 -3.70 20.58
CA PRO A 34 -5.57 -2.42 21.23
C PRO A 34 -4.14 -1.91 21.04
N ALA A 35 -3.90 -1.14 19.99
CA ALA A 35 -2.58 -0.61 19.65
C ALA A 35 -2.61 0.80 19.06
N ILE A 36 -1.46 1.47 19.07
CA ILE A 36 -1.17 2.69 18.34
C ILE A 36 -0.02 2.41 17.39
N LEU A 37 -0.15 2.81 16.12
CA LEU A 37 0.89 2.66 15.12
C LEU A 37 1.62 3.99 14.92
N VAL A 38 2.94 3.93 14.80
CA VAL A 38 3.79 5.06 14.44
C VAL A 38 4.56 4.69 13.19
N THR A 39 4.26 5.37 12.08
CA THR A 39 4.80 5.04 10.76
C THR A 39 5.49 6.25 10.15
N PRO A 40 6.82 6.21 9.94
CA PRO A 40 7.52 7.30 9.27
C PRO A 40 7.20 7.31 7.77
N ILE A 41 7.00 8.50 7.18
CA ILE A 41 6.77 8.66 5.73
C ILE A 41 8.11 8.92 5.05
N ASN A 42 8.46 8.07 4.06
CA ASN A 42 9.65 8.22 3.21
C ASN A 42 10.92 8.52 4.03
N ALA A 43 11.20 7.65 5.00
CA ALA A 43 12.38 7.82 5.83
C ALA A 43 13.66 7.54 5.03
N HIS A 44 14.59 8.49 5.06
CA HIS A 44 15.90 8.36 4.42
C HIS A 44 16.93 7.66 5.34
N SER A 45 16.46 7.10 6.47
CA SER A 45 17.29 6.31 7.38
C SER A 45 16.89 4.84 7.31
N LEU A 46 17.88 3.96 7.15
CA LEU A 46 17.70 2.51 7.10
C LEU A 46 17.13 1.91 8.40
N SER A 47 17.14 2.68 9.50
CA SER A 47 16.62 2.29 10.81
C SER A 47 15.19 2.73 11.11
N CYS A 48 14.53 3.46 10.20
CA CYS A 48 13.18 3.94 10.41
C CYS A 48 12.16 2.86 10.06
N ARG A 49 11.75 2.08 11.06
CA ARG A 49 10.72 1.05 10.92
C ARG A 49 9.40 1.51 11.56
N PRO A 50 8.25 1.12 11.01
CA PRO A 50 6.97 1.29 11.69
C PRO A 50 7.01 0.63 13.08
N LEU A 51 6.37 1.27 14.05
CA LEU A 51 6.25 0.76 15.42
C LEU A 51 4.79 0.49 15.76
N VAL A 52 4.57 -0.56 16.54
CA VAL A 52 3.27 -0.87 17.15
C VAL A 52 3.45 -0.75 18.66
N LEU A 53 2.67 0.13 19.28
CA LEU A 53 2.75 0.47 20.69
C LEU A 53 1.44 0.10 21.40
N PRO A 54 1.46 -0.18 22.71
CA PRO A 54 0.24 -0.43 23.48
C PRO A 54 -0.73 0.75 23.43
N PHE A 55 -2.05 0.48 23.43
CA PHE A 55 -3.09 1.52 23.38
C PHE A 55 -3.05 2.55 24.52
N CYS A 56 -2.55 2.16 25.70
CA CYS A 56 -2.39 3.06 26.84
C CYS A 56 -1.18 4.00 26.74
N SER A 57 -0.39 3.91 25.67
CA SER A 57 0.81 4.73 25.51
C SER A 57 0.45 6.18 25.22
N GLN A 58 1.12 7.09 25.92
CA GLN A 58 1.11 8.51 25.60
C GLN A 58 2.29 8.83 24.69
N LEU A 59 2.03 9.40 23.52
CA LEU A 59 3.06 9.79 22.56
C LEU A 59 3.22 11.29 22.56
N GLU A 60 4.45 11.77 22.69
CA GLU A 60 4.78 13.17 22.55
C GLU A 60 5.63 13.36 21.29
N VAL A 61 5.20 14.27 20.42
CA VAL A 61 5.87 14.61 19.17
C VAL A 61 6.21 16.09 19.15
N SER A 62 7.46 16.38 18.82
CA SER A 62 7.97 17.73 18.62
C SER A 62 8.95 17.75 17.46
N ILE A 63 9.13 18.92 16.85
CA ILE A 63 10.16 19.12 15.82
C ILE A 63 11.52 19.18 16.53
N ALA A 64 12.49 18.39 16.05
CA ALA A 64 13.82 18.37 16.65
C ALA A 64 14.50 19.76 16.55
N PRO A 65 15.25 20.23 17.57
CA PRO A 65 15.91 21.54 17.56
C PRO A 65 16.90 21.75 16.39
N ASP A 66 17.50 20.68 15.89
CA ASP A 66 18.40 20.64 14.74
C ASP A 66 17.67 20.36 13.40
N GLY A 67 16.37 20.11 13.45
CA GLY A 67 15.52 19.89 12.29
C GLY A 67 15.46 21.11 11.37
N ARG A 68 15.49 20.86 10.06
CA ARG A 68 15.41 21.91 9.01
C ARG A 68 14.04 22.61 8.98
N ALA A 69 12.97 21.90 9.32
CA ALA A 69 11.62 22.45 9.35
C ALA A 69 11.44 23.39 10.55
N GLN A 70 10.80 24.54 10.32
CA GLN A 70 10.41 25.49 11.38
C GLN A 70 8.99 25.25 11.88
N CYS A 71 8.14 24.70 11.02
CA CYS A 71 6.81 24.26 11.34
C CYS A 71 6.43 23.02 10.52
N ILE A 72 5.41 22.30 10.97
CA ILE A 72 4.78 21.19 10.26
C ILE A 72 3.27 21.33 10.29
N HIS A 73 2.60 20.73 9.32
CA HIS A 73 1.14 20.65 9.30
C HIS A 73 0.67 19.36 9.96
N LEU A 74 -0.33 19.47 10.84
CA LEU A 74 -1.04 18.35 11.41
C LEU A 74 -2.37 18.15 10.69
N SER A 75 -2.57 16.95 10.15
CA SER A 75 -3.83 16.54 9.55
C SER A 75 -4.46 15.45 10.41
N ASN A 76 -5.76 15.57 10.66
CA ASN A 76 -6.52 14.53 11.36
C ASN A 76 -7.45 13.84 10.35
N ASP A 77 -7.33 12.53 10.19
CA ASP A 77 -8.11 11.72 9.25
C ASP A 77 -8.17 12.31 7.82
N GLY A 78 -7.05 12.87 7.35
CA GLY A 78 -6.94 13.48 6.02
C GLY A 78 -7.55 14.88 5.90
N ARG A 79 -8.12 15.44 6.98
CA ARG A 79 -8.69 16.79 6.99
C ARG A 79 -7.64 17.81 7.42
N LEU A 80 -7.20 18.61 6.47
CA LEU A 80 -6.32 19.77 6.72
C LEU A 80 -7.16 20.97 7.14
N ARG A 81 -6.86 21.54 8.31
CA ARG A 81 -7.41 22.81 8.78
C ARG A 81 -6.28 23.82 8.93
N GLN A 82 -6.54 25.08 8.57
CA GLN A 82 -5.54 26.15 8.60
C GLN A 82 -4.93 26.37 10.01
N HIS A 83 -5.65 26.02 11.08
CA HIS A 83 -5.20 26.17 12.46
C HIS A 83 -4.29 25.05 12.98
N HIS A 84 -3.98 24.02 12.17
CA HIS A 84 -3.16 22.88 12.61
C HIS A 84 -1.70 23.00 12.16
N ILE A 85 -1.05 24.13 12.48
CA ILE A 85 0.37 24.33 12.23
C ILE A 85 1.10 24.20 13.57
N ILE A 86 2.06 23.29 13.64
CA ILE A 86 2.87 23.03 14.82
C ILE A 86 4.23 23.68 14.59
N HIS A 87 4.63 24.58 15.48
CA HIS A 87 5.93 25.23 15.43
C HIS A 87 6.98 24.43 16.21
N LYS A 88 8.25 24.79 16.01
CA LYS A 88 9.40 24.12 16.63
C LYS A 88 9.42 24.18 18.17
N THR A 89 8.72 25.15 18.74
CA THR A 89 8.52 25.32 20.19
C THR A 89 7.44 24.42 20.76
N ASP A 90 6.59 23.86 19.90
CA ASP A 90 5.37 23.20 20.30
C ASP A 90 5.60 21.71 20.51
N ARG A 91 4.78 21.13 21.39
CA ARG A 91 4.73 19.69 21.66
C ARG A 91 3.30 19.23 21.49
N VAL A 92 3.12 18.16 20.74
CA VAL A 92 1.81 17.56 20.50
C VAL A 92 1.76 16.21 21.17
N ILE A 93 0.72 16.02 21.98
CA ILE A 93 0.49 14.81 22.74
C ILE A 93 -0.63 14.02 22.07
N PHE A 94 -0.37 12.76 21.76
CA PHE A 94 -1.33 11.82 21.24
C PHE A 94 -1.60 10.75 22.31
N THR A 95 -2.88 10.51 22.56
CA THR A 95 -3.36 9.47 23.48
C THR A 95 -4.56 8.78 22.85
N ALA A 96 -4.78 7.54 23.23
CA ALA A 96 -6.02 6.86 22.93
C ALA A 96 -7.22 7.62 23.51
N SER A 97 -8.25 7.84 22.69
CA SER A 97 -9.50 8.44 23.12
C SER A 97 -10.29 7.51 24.04
N SER A 98 -10.89 8.05 25.11
CA SER A 98 -11.86 7.34 25.94
C SER A 98 -13.21 7.10 25.25
N TYR A 99 -13.41 7.69 24.07
CA TYR A 99 -14.65 7.61 23.29
C TYR A 99 -14.36 6.93 21.95
N PRO A 100 -14.42 5.59 21.88
CA PRO A 100 -14.29 4.87 20.61
C PRO A 100 -15.53 5.11 19.74
N VAL A 101 -15.34 5.07 18.42
CA VAL A 101 -16.45 5.17 17.47
C VAL A 101 -17.11 3.78 17.35
N PRO A 102 -18.42 3.64 17.66
CA PRO A 102 -19.11 2.36 17.48
C PRO A 102 -19.18 1.99 15.99
N CYS A 103 -18.74 0.80 15.65
CA CYS A 103 -18.86 0.23 14.31
C CYS A 103 -19.86 -0.92 14.35
N PHE A 104 -20.85 -0.89 13.46
CA PHE A 104 -21.78 -1.99 13.25
C PHE A 104 -21.21 -2.92 12.18
N GLY A 105 -21.18 -4.22 12.45
CA GLY A 105 -20.64 -5.25 11.55
C GLY A 105 -21.51 -6.51 11.57
N SER A 106 -21.10 -7.55 10.84
CA SER A 106 -21.81 -8.83 10.88
C SER A 106 -21.61 -9.55 12.21
N GLU A 107 -22.30 -10.69 12.37
CA GLU A 107 -22.16 -11.57 13.52
C GLU A 107 -20.73 -12.11 13.70
N ASN A 108 -19.92 -12.17 12.63
CA ASN A 108 -18.52 -12.61 12.69
C ASN A 108 -17.56 -11.53 12.16
N PRO A 109 -17.17 -10.56 13.01
CA PRO A 109 -16.33 -9.43 12.60
C PRO A 109 -14.93 -9.83 12.14
N VAL A 110 -14.42 -10.98 12.58
CA VAL A 110 -13.11 -11.48 12.17
C VAL A 110 -13.17 -11.98 10.73
N ALA A 111 -14.19 -12.77 10.40
CA ALA A 111 -14.38 -13.28 9.05
C ALA A 111 -14.62 -12.13 8.06
N ASP A 112 -15.48 -11.18 8.42
CA ASP A 112 -15.74 -9.96 7.63
C ASP A 112 -14.45 -9.22 7.32
N TRP A 113 -13.61 -8.99 8.32
CA TRP A 113 -12.37 -8.25 8.14
C TRP A 113 -11.43 -8.92 7.12
N PHE A 114 -11.28 -10.25 7.17
CA PHE A 114 -10.48 -10.97 6.16
C PHE A 114 -11.11 -10.92 4.78
N SER A 115 -12.42 -11.07 4.67
CA SER A 115 -13.15 -10.98 3.41
C SER A 115 -13.04 -9.59 2.79
N ASP A 116 -13.24 -8.54 3.57
CA ASP A 116 -13.10 -7.14 3.14
C ASP A 116 -11.67 -6.85 2.70
N LEU A 117 -10.68 -7.28 3.47
CA LEU A 117 -9.27 -7.13 3.13
C LEU A 117 -8.91 -7.85 1.82
N ALA A 118 -9.39 -9.08 1.64
CA ALA A 118 -9.18 -9.83 0.40
C ALA A 118 -9.83 -9.14 -0.81
N ASN A 119 -11.06 -8.64 -0.66
CA ASN A 119 -11.81 -7.98 -1.72
C ASN A 119 -11.22 -6.60 -2.08
N CYS A 120 -10.89 -5.78 -1.07
CA CYS A 120 -10.38 -4.42 -1.28
C CYS A 120 -8.95 -4.38 -1.81
N LEU A 121 -8.09 -5.31 -1.38
CA LEU A 121 -6.68 -5.35 -1.79
C LEU A 121 -6.39 -6.37 -2.90
N ASN A 122 -7.42 -7.08 -3.36
CA ASN A 122 -7.29 -8.22 -4.28
C ASN A 122 -6.20 -9.20 -3.79
N TRP A 123 -6.19 -9.42 -2.47
CA TRP A 123 -5.05 -10.01 -1.77
C TRP A 123 -4.82 -11.44 -2.25
N ASN A 124 -3.60 -11.74 -2.71
CA ASN A 124 -3.20 -13.03 -3.31
C ASN A 124 -4.00 -13.46 -4.55
N ALA A 125 -4.79 -12.58 -5.18
CA ALA A 125 -5.44 -12.91 -6.44
C ALA A 125 -4.38 -13.00 -7.55
N ARG A 126 -4.21 -14.21 -8.09
CA ARG A 126 -3.30 -14.45 -9.22
C ARG A 126 -4.09 -14.31 -10.52
N HIS A 127 -3.76 -13.32 -11.33
CA HIS A 127 -4.15 -13.35 -12.72
C HIS A 127 -3.38 -14.49 -13.40
N ARG A 128 -4.08 -15.49 -13.96
CA ARG A 128 -3.43 -16.55 -14.71
C ARG A 128 -2.68 -15.90 -15.88
N GLN A 129 -1.36 -16.06 -15.93
CA GLN A 129 -0.58 -15.50 -17.01
C GLN A 129 -0.94 -16.23 -18.31
N ASN A 130 -1.33 -15.48 -19.34
CA ASN A 130 -1.62 -16.05 -20.66
C ASN A 130 -0.34 -16.67 -21.22
N GLU A 131 -0.49 -17.77 -21.96
CA GLU A 131 0.63 -18.41 -22.66
C GLU A 131 1.33 -17.40 -23.56
N VAL A 132 2.66 -17.42 -23.54
CA VAL A 132 3.46 -16.66 -24.50
C VAL A 132 3.15 -17.25 -25.87
N ARG A 133 2.27 -16.60 -26.63
CA ARG A 133 2.14 -16.87 -28.06
C ARG A 133 3.50 -16.58 -28.68
N ASN A 134 4.21 -17.62 -29.08
CA ASN A 134 5.30 -17.51 -30.05
C ASN A 134 4.69 -16.96 -31.35
N SER A 135 4.52 -15.64 -31.45
CA SER A 135 4.42 -14.97 -32.73
C SER A 135 5.77 -15.22 -33.40
N GLY A 136 5.75 -16.09 -34.41
CA GLY A 136 6.93 -16.56 -35.13
C GLY A 136 7.91 -15.42 -35.36
N LEU A 137 9.15 -15.64 -34.88
CA LEU A 137 10.30 -14.96 -35.43
C LEU A 137 10.31 -15.30 -36.92
N ASN A 138 9.74 -14.42 -37.74
CA ASN A 138 9.98 -14.39 -39.18
C ASN A 138 11.44 -13.98 -39.38
N SER A 139 12.35 -14.92 -39.12
CA SER A 139 13.72 -14.89 -39.59
C SER A 139 13.69 -15.30 -41.06
N GLU A 140 13.25 -14.39 -41.93
CA GLU A 140 13.58 -14.37 -43.36
C GLU A 140 12.93 -13.13 -43.98
N ARG A 141 13.66 -12.01 -43.90
CA ARG A 141 13.37 -10.82 -44.68
C ARG A 141 14.64 -10.24 -45.27
N PHE A 142 15.47 -11.08 -45.90
CA PHE A 142 16.55 -10.66 -46.81
C PHE A 142 16.92 -11.82 -47.75
N TYR A 143 16.23 -11.94 -48.90
CA TYR A 143 16.77 -12.14 -50.27
C TYR A 143 15.62 -12.57 -51.23
N GLU A 144 15.34 -11.76 -52.25
CA GLU A 144 14.65 -12.17 -53.50
C GLU A 144 15.67 -12.88 -54.44
N PRO A 145 15.32 -13.67 -55.48
CA PRO A 145 14.15 -13.49 -56.37
C PRO A 145 13.44 -14.77 -56.89
N GLN A 146 12.34 -14.48 -57.60
CA GLN A 146 11.34 -15.33 -58.28
C GLN A 146 11.89 -16.42 -59.23
N VAL A 147 11.36 -17.65 -59.15
CA VAL A 147 11.30 -18.62 -60.28
C VAL A 147 10.07 -19.54 -60.19
N GLY A 148 9.10 -19.31 -61.09
CA GLY A 148 8.52 -20.30 -62.02
C GLY A 148 7.73 -21.54 -61.55
N ASN A 149 6.44 -21.53 -61.93
CA ASN A 149 5.69 -22.61 -62.60
C ASN A 149 5.04 -23.77 -61.80
N ASN A 150 3.69 -23.71 -61.84
CA ASN A 150 2.75 -24.69 -62.42
C ASN A 150 2.47 -26.07 -61.79
N ASP A 151 1.16 -26.36 -61.87
CA ASP A 151 0.50 -27.65 -62.12
C ASP A 151 -0.14 -28.45 -60.96
N ASN A 152 -1.48 -28.43 -61.03
CA ASN A 152 -2.37 -29.58 -61.18
C ASN A 152 -2.80 -30.45 -59.97
N SER A 153 -4.10 -30.32 -59.68
CA SER A 153 -5.13 -31.37 -59.81
C SER A 153 -5.34 -32.45 -58.72
N CYS A 154 -6.63 -32.52 -58.33
CA CYS A 154 -7.47 -33.70 -58.05
C CYS A 154 -7.16 -34.68 -56.89
N ASN A 155 -8.06 -34.62 -55.89
CA ASN A 155 -9.03 -35.66 -55.46
C ASN A 155 -8.66 -37.15 -55.32
N SER A 156 -9.32 -37.74 -54.30
CA SER A 156 -9.75 -39.15 -54.11
C SER A 156 -8.62 -40.12 -53.70
N GLU A 157 -8.69 -41.10 -52.78
CA GLU A 157 -9.70 -41.98 -52.14
C GLU A 157 -9.15 -42.39 -50.75
N SER A 158 -9.92 -42.49 -49.67
CA SER A 158 -10.70 -43.67 -49.20
C SER A 158 -9.92 -44.99 -49.05
N HIS A 159 -9.68 -45.41 -47.79
CA HIS A 159 -9.61 -46.79 -47.24
C HIS A 159 -8.92 -46.69 -45.85
N LYS A 160 -9.44 -47.14 -44.72
CA LYS A 160 -10.50 -48.09 -44.32
C LYS A 160 -11.15 -47.60 -43.02
#